data_AF-A0A814KLX2-F1
#
_entry.id   AF-A0A814KLX2-F1
#
_cell.length_a   1.000
_cell.length_b   1.000
_cell.length_c   1.000
_cell.angle_alpha   90.00
_cell.angle_beta   90.00
_cell.angle_gamma   90.00
#
_symmetry.space_group_name_H-M   'P 1'
#
loop_
_entity.id
_entity.type
_entity.pdbx_description
1 polymer ?
#
loop_
_entity_poly.entity_id
_entity_poly.type
_entity_poly.pdbx_seq_one_letter_code
_entity_poly.pdbx_strand_id
1 'polypeptide(L)'
;MILQHDWLFTSPHPPMSHLLSILQTEDEVQYIGFVARMSLNYETSRGQSHSYYRYIFSQARNLRSDRPFSKDLIACLHWFDRPHLCSVETYRQIFGMSIVKRGNFLEDTFGVEYIQSMKNALTKEAAFEEWKKWGAWMYYPDNGKTVTVRHLHGRINLLGERQEETIKKMIKANIEKRAASVSEENERWNMDDVTIDELSVDL
;
A
#
# COMPACT_ATOMS: atom_id res chain seq x y z
N MET A 1 9.31 18.90 -0.93
CA MET A 1 10.08 17.64 -1.03
C MET A 1 10.62 17.31 0.35
N ILE A 2 10.42 16.08 0.81
CA ILE A 2 10.99 15.57 2.06
C ILE A 2 12.10 14.59 1.68
N LEU A 3 13.29 14.80 2.25
CA LEU A 3 14.44 13.92 2.09
C LEU A 3 14.86 13.45 3.48
N GLN A 4 14.95 12.14 3.67
CA GLN A 4 15.53 11.55 4.87
C GLN A 4 17.03 11.32 4.67
N HIS A 5 17.80 11.55 5.73
CA HIS A 5 19.27 11.55 5.70
C HIS A 5 19.88 10.18 5.35
N ASP A 6 19.15 9.10 5.56
CA ASP A 6 19.59 7.73 5.37
C ASP A 6 19.01 7.08 4.10
N TRP A 7 18.40 7.86 3.19
CA TRP A 7 17.86 7.38 1.92
C TRP A 7 18.50 8.05 0.71
N LEU A 8 18.50 7.33 -0.41
CA LEU A 8 18.96 7.77 -1.73
C LEU A 8 17.94 7.42 -2.80
N PHE A 9 17.84 8.27 -3.82
CA PHE A 9 17.22 7.89 -5.09
C PHE A 9 18.18 6.99 -5.88
N THR A 10 17.64 5.91 -6.45
CA THR A 10 18.40 4.99 -7.30
C THR A 10 18.57 5.54 -8.71
N SER A 11 19.44 4.91 -9.50
CA SER A 11 19.56 5.16 -10.94
C SER A 11 18.82 4.06 -11.73
N PRO A 12 18.07 4.39 -12.79
CA PRO A 12 17.79 5.75 -13.27
C PRO A 12 16.99 6.56 -12.26
N HIS A 13 17.33 7.85 -12.14
CA HIS A 13 16.65 8.72 -11.18
C HIS A 13 15.20 8.95 -11.61
N PRO A 14 14.26 9.04 -10.64
CA PRO A 14 12.91 9.46 -10.97
C PRO A 14 12.90 10.82 -11.69
N PRO A 15 11.97 11.05 -12.63
CA PRO A 15 11.89 12.29 -13.40
C PRO A 15 11.34 13.44 -12.55
N MET A 16 12.16 13.95 -11.63
CA MET A 16 11.75 14.88 -10.57
C MET A 16 11.09 16.15 -11.09
N SER A 17 11.58 16.73 -12.19
CA SER A 17 10.98 17.92 -12.80
C SER A 17 9.54 17.69 -13.22
N HIS A 18 9.25 16.56 -13.88
CA HIS A 18 7.90 16.20 -14.29
C HIS A 18 7.01 15.89 -13.08
N LEU A 19 7.51 15.14 -12.09
CA LEU A 19 6.74 14.83 -10.89
C LEU A 19 6.40 16.08 -10.06
N LEU A 20 7.31 17.05 -10.00
CA LEU A 20 7.04 18.35 -9.37
C LEU A 20 6.02 19.16 -10.16
N SER A 21 6.10 19.16 -11.50
CA SER A 21 5.09 19.81 -12.34
C SER A 21 3.71 19.23 -12.07
N ILE A 22 3.58 17.90 -12.04
CA ILE A 22 2.31 17.20 -11.74
C ILE A 22 1.77 17.66 -10.37
N LEU A 23 2.60 17.63 -9.32
CA LEU A 23 2.21 18.07 -7.98
C LEU A 23 1.78 19.56 -7.92
N GLN A 24 2.26 20.40 -8.84
CA GLN A 24 1.95 21.83 -8.88
C GLN A 24 0.73 22.16 -9.74
N THR A 25 0.47 21.39 -10.79
CA THR A 25 -0.57 21.70 -11.79
C THR A 25 -1.82 20.83 -11.64
N GLU A 26 -1.74 19.72 -10.92
CA GLU A 26 -2.82 18.75 -10.79
C GLU A 26 -3.32 18.71 -9.34
N ASP A 27 -4.45 19.38 -9.06
CA ASP A 27 -5.01 19.52 -7.71
C ASP A 27 -5.34 18.18 -7.04
N GLU A 28 -5.57 17.11 -7.80
CA GLU A 28 -5.80 15.78 -7.22
C GLU A 28 -4.51 15.04 -6.80
N VAL A 29 -3.34 15.63 -7.03
CA VAL A 29 -2.03 15.08 -6.62
C VAL A 29 -1.43 15.95 -5.53
N GLN A 30 -1.54 15.49 -4.28
CA GLN A 30 -1.04 16.21 -3.10
C GLN A 30 0.17 15.54 -2.46
N TYR A 31 0.43 14.27 -2.80
CA TYR A 31 1.55 13.50 -2.33
C TYR A 31 2.04 12.51 -3.41
N ILE A 32 3.35 12.39 -3.56
CA ILE A 32 4.00 11.39 -4.43
C ILE A 32 5.06 10.65 -3.63
N GLY A 33 4.77 9.40 -3.27
CA GLY A 33 5.74 8.47 -2.72
C GLY A 33 6.55 7.75 -3.80
N PHE A 34 7.65 7.11 -3.41
CA PHE A 34 8.55 6.39 -4.31
C PHE A 34 8.63 4.92 -3.94
N VAL A 35 8.72 4.01 -4.92
CA VAL A 35 8.88 2.56 -4.69
C VAL A 35 10.23 2.25 -4.01
N ALA A 36 10.16 1.69 -2.80
CA ALA A 36 11.29 1.02 -2.15
C ALA A 36 11.24 -0.50 -2.41
N ARG A 37 12.30 -1.23 -2.05
CA ARG A 37 12.38 -2.70 -2.19
C ARG A 37 11.15 -3.44 -1.61
N MET A 38 10.67 -3.03 -0.45
CA MET A 38 9.49 -3.64 0.22
C MET A 38 8.15 -3.22 -0.40
N SER A 39 8.17 -2.28 -1.33
CA SER A 39 6.99 -1.81 -2.08
C SER A 39 7.05 -2.20 -3.56
N LEU A 40 7.92 -3.14 -3.93
CA LEU A 40 7.82 -3.79 -5.23
C LEU A 40 6.49 -4.54 -5.32
N ASN A 41 5.85 -4.52 -6.49
CA ASN A 41 4.54 -5.13 -6.71
C ASN A 41 3.43 -4.58 -5.76
N TYR A 42 3.57 -3.34 -5.27
CA TYR A 42 2.67 -2.73 -4.28
C TYR A 42 1.20 -2.81 -4.69
N GLU A 43 0.88 -2.44 -5.93
CA GLU A 43 -0.50 -2.46 -6.43
C GLU A 43 -1.11 -3.86 -6.38
N THR A 44 -0.38 -4.86 -6.89
CA THR A 44 -0.82 -6.26 -6.89
C THR A 44 -1.02 -6.77 -5.46
N SER A 45 -0.01 -6.57 -4.61
CA SER A 45 -0.04 -7.05 -3.22
C SER A 45 -1.19 -6.40 -2.43
N ARG A 46 -1.34 -5.07 -2.52
CA ARG A 46 -2.41 -4.36 -1.80
C ARG A 46 -3.78 -4.62 -2.41
N GLY A 47 -3.91 -4.64 -3.73
CA GLY A 47 -5.17 -4.92 -4.41
C GLY A 47 -5.72 -6.31 -4.10
N GLN A 48 -4.86 -7.31 -3.89
CA GLN A 48 -5.28 -8.65 -3.45
C GLN A 48 -5.67 -8.69 -1.96
N SER A 49 -5.16 -7.78 -1.14
CA SER A 49 -5.42 -7.77 0.30
C SER A 49 -6.78 -7.23 0.71
N HIS A 50 -7.42 -6.39 -0.11
CA HIS A 50 -8.74 -5.83 0.20
C HIS A 50 -9.47 -5.38 -1.08
N SER A 51 -10.76 -5.72 -1.20
CA SER A 51 -11.53 -5.41 -2.40
C SER A 51 -11.68 -3.90 -2.66
N TYR A 52 -11.68 -3.07 -1.60
CA TYR A 52 -11.77 -1.62 -1.72
C TYR A 52 -10.47 -1.03 -2.28
N TYR A 53 -9.31 -1.59 -1.94
CA TYR A 53 -8.03 -1.15 -2.50
C TYR A 53 -7.96 -1.42 -3.99
N ARG A 54 -8.40 -2.60 -4.43
CA ARG A 54 -8.50 -2.92 -5.85
C ARG A 54 -9.41 -1.92 -6.58
N TYR A 55 -10.52 -1.53 -5.96
CA TYR A 55 -11.41 -0.51 -6.51
C TYR A 55 -10.71 0.86 -6.60
N ILE A 56 -10.05 1.31 -5.52
CA ILE A 56 -9.31 2.59 -5.49
C ILE A 56 -8.25 2.62 -6.60
N PHE A 57 -7.44 1.56 -6.75
CA PHE A 57 -6.46 1.48 -7.84
C PHE A 57 -7.11 1.63 -9.22
N SER A 58 -8.22 0.93 -9.47
CA SER A 58 -8.95 1.04 -10.73
C SER A 58 -9.46 2.46 -10.99
N GLN A 59 -10.08 3.10 -9.98
CA GLN A 59 -10.63 4.45 -10.14
C GLN A 59 -9.53 5.51 -10.27
N ALA A 60 -8.43 5.38 -9.53
CA ALA A 60 -7.28 6.27 -9.66
C ALA A 60 -6.65 6.18 -11.07
N ARG A 61 -6.56 4.98 -11.66
CA ARG A 61 -6.10 4.83 -13.05
C ARG A 61 -7.04 5.52 -14.04
N ASN A 62 -8.36 5.38 -13.85
CA ASN A 62 -9.34 6.06 -14.70
C ASN A 62 -9.21 7.59 -14.62
N LEU A 63 -9.03 8.12 -13.40
CA LEU A 63 -8.89 9.56 -13.12
C LEU A 63 -7.71 10.22 -13.87
N ARG A 64 -6.67 9.44 -14.18
CA ARG A 64 -5.46 9.92 -14.90
C ARG A 64 -5.28 9.32 -16.29
N SER A 65 -6.27 8.60 -16.83
CA SER A 65 -6.07 7.76 -18.02
C SER A 65 -5.55 8.52 -19.25
N ASP A 66 -5.86 9.80 -19.38
CA ASP A 66 -5.49 10.73 -20.45
C ASP A 66 -4.32 11.67 -20.10
N ARG A 67 -3.70 11.48 -18.93
CA ARG A 67 -2.67 12.38 -18.39
C ARG A 67 -1.25 11.82 -18.53
N PRO A 68 -0.21 12.68 -18.48
CA PRO A 68 1.17 12.22 -18.36
C PRO A 68 1.35 11.31 -17.14
N PHE A 69 2.24 10.32 -17.28
CA PHE A 69 2.55 9.33 -16.24
C PHE A 69 1.32 8.51 -15.78
N SER A 70 0.26 8.41 -16.58
CA SER A 70 -0.95 7.62 -16.26
C SER A 70 -0.67 6.16 -15.90
N LYS A 71 0.41 5.58 -16.45
CA LYS A 71 0.87 4.21 -16.16
C LYS A 71 1.87 4.12 -15.01
N ASP A 72 2.52 5.23 -14.68
CA ASP A 72 3.64 5.29 -13.73
C ASP A 72 3.25 5.97 -12.42
N LEU A 73 2.01 6.46 -12.29
CA LEU A 73 1.43 6.95 -11.04
C LEU A 73 0.23 6.10 -10.69
N ILE A 74 0.33 5.39 -9.57
CA ILE A 74 -0.77 4.61 -9.00
C ILE A 74 -1.23 5.22 -7.68
N ALA A 75 -2.41 4.86 -7.20
CA ALA A 75 -2.86 5.21 -5.87
C ALA A 75 -1.85 4.76 -4.80
N CYS A 76 -1.50 5.64 -3.87
CA CYS A 76 -0.73 5.30 -2.69
C CYS A 76 -1.67 5.20 -1.50
N LEU A 77 -1.83 4.00 -0.95
CA LEU A 77 -2.78 3.73 0.13
C LEU A 77 -2.18 3.95 1.53
N HIS A 78 -0.96 4.51 1.59
CA HIS A 78 -0.23 4.74 2.83
C HIS A 78 0.71 5.94 2.70
N TRP A 79 0.92 6.66 3.80
CA TRP A 79 1.92 7.73 3.88
C TRP A 79 3.20 7.14 4.46
N PHE A 80 4.29 7.15 3.69
CA PHE A 80 5.54 6.52 4.09
C PHE A 80 6.50 7.55 4.68
N ASP A 81 7.24 7.16 5.70
CA ASP A 81 8.33 7.97 6.21
C ASP A 81 9.63 7.60 5.48
N ARG A 82 9.63 7.91 4.17
CA ARG A 82 10.77 7.80 3.23
C ARG A 82 10.74 9.01 2.29
N PRO A 83 11.76 9.27 1.45
CA PRO A 83 11.71 10.39 0.53
C PRO A 83 10.39 10.42 -0.24
N HIS A 84 9.77 11.60 -0.33
CA HIS A 84 8.49 11.82 -1.00
C HIS A 84 8.33 13.30 -1.39
N LEU A 85 7.40 13.55 -2.31
CA LEU A 85 6.93 14.88 -2.65
C LEU A 85 5.57 15.08 -1.97
N CYS A 86 5.32 16.28 -1.46
CA CYS A 86 4.05 16.64 -0.86
C CYS A 86 3.84 18.15 -0.99
N SER A 87 2.59 18.57 -1.20
CA SER A 87 2.23 19.98 -1.15
C SER A 87 2.42 20.51 0.28
N VAL A 88 2.87 21.76 0.40
CA VAL A 88 3.10 22.37 1.72
C VAL A 88 1.78 22.49 2.49
N GLU A 89 0.69 22.78 1.80
CA GLU A 89 -0.63 22.93 2.39
C GLU A 89 -1.14 21.61 2.98
N THR A 90 -1.06 20.50 2.24
CA THR A 90 -1.44 19.19 2.76
C THR A 90 -0.59 18.79 3.95
N TYR A 91 0.72 19.06 3.91
CA TYR A 91 1.59 18.78 5.06
C TYR A 91 1.16 19.59 6.30
N ARG A 92 0.85 20.88 6.15
CA ARG A 92 0.34 21.71 7.26
C ARG A 92 -0.96 21.18 7.84
N GLN A 93 -1.88 20.73 6.98
CA GLN A 93 -3.14 20.13 7.41
C GLN A 93 -2.90 18.87 8.24
N ILE A 94 -2.05 17.96 7.75
CA ILE A 94 -1.73 16.70 8.44
C ILE A 94 -1.04 16.94 9.80
N PHE A 95 -0.02 17.80 9.84
CA PHE A 95 0.68 18.12 11.09
C PHE A 95 -0.13 19.01 12.04
N GLY A 96 -1.22 19.62 11.54
CA GLY A 96 -2.22 20.29 12.36
C GLY A 96 -3.19 19.32 13.03
N MET A 97 -3.23 18.05 12.62
CA MET A 97 -4.09 17.04 13.24
C MET A 97 -3.51 16.60 14.58
N SER A 98 -4.37 16.42 15.57
CA SER A 98 -3.98 16.01 16.93
C SER A 98 -3.34 14.61 17.02
N ILE A 99 -3.52 13.80 15.97
CA ILE A 99 -2.95 12.44 15.85
C ILE A 99 -1.44 12.45 15.57
N VAL A 100 -0.89 13.54 15.02
CA VAL A 100 0.54 13.65 14.72
C VAL A 100 1.23 14.44 15.84
N LYS A 101 1.89 13.75 16.76
CA LYS A 101 2.65 14.40 17.84
C LYS A 101 4.13 14.50 17.48
N ARG A 102 4.82 15.47 18.09
CA ARG A 102 6.28 15.61 17.96
C ARG A 102 6.97 14.29 18.36
N GLY A 103 7.84 13.80 17.48
CA GLY A 103 8.56 12.54 17.67
C GLY A 103 7.83 11.30 17.17
N ASN A 104 6.61 11.42 16.64
CA ASN A 104 5.97 10.33 15.91
C ASN A 104 6.38 10.33 14.45
N PHE A 105 6.56 9.13 13.90
CA PHE A 105 6.69 8.94 12.47
C PHE A 105 5.32 9.13 11.81
N LEU A 106 5.33 9.80 10.66
CA LEU A 106 4.11 10.04 9.90
C LEU A 106 3.45 8.71 9.48
N GLU A 107 4.27 7.72 9.17
CA GLU A 107 3.83 6.40 8.75
C GLU A 107 3.10 5.61 9.85
N ASP A 108 3.53 5.75 11.10
CA ASP A 108 2.95 5.06 12.25
C ASP A 108 1.75 5.79 12.87
N THR A 109 1.43 6.99 12.39
CA THR A 109 0.31 7.80 12.87
C THR A 109 -0.70 8.02 11.75
N PHE A 110 -0.52 9.09 10.98
CA PHE A 110 -1.40 9.44 9.87
C PHE A 110 -1.45 8.34 8.80
N GLY A 111 -0.34 7.66 8.52
CA GLY A 111 -0.32 6.52 7.59
C GLY A 111 -1.27 5.39 8.00
N VAL A 112 -1.31 5.07 9.30
CA VAL A 112 -2.22 4.06 9.88
C VAL A 112 -3.67 4.53 9.83
N GLU A 113 -3.95 5.76 10.26
CA GLU A 113 -5.31 6.33 10.23
C GLU A 113 -5.85 6.40 8.80
N TYR A 114 -5.03 6.86 7.85
CA TYR A 114 -5.39 6.96 6.44
C TYR A 114 -5.74 5.60 5.84
N ILE A 115 -4.91 4.58 6.07
CA ILE A 115 -5.20 3.25 5.53
C ILE A 115 -6.44 2.61 6.18
N GLN A 116 -6.69 2.92 7.45
CA GLN A 116 -7.89 2.47 8.17
C GLN A 116 -9.15 3.18 7.69
N SER A 117 -9.12 4.48 7.39
CA SER A 117 -10.30 5.20 6.89
C SER A 117 -10.82 4.59 5.58
N MET A 118 -9.91 4.22 4.68
CA MET A 118 -10.26 3.51 3.44
C MET A 118 -10.81 2.10 3.69
N LYS A 119 -10.33 1.37 4.70
CA LYS A 119 -10.87 0.02 5.03
C LYS A 119 -12.24 0.09 5.66
N ASN A 120 -12.44 1.05 6.54
CA ASN A 120 -13.63 1.17 7.39
C ASN A 120 -14.75 1.98 6.73
N ALA A 121 -14.55 2.46 5.49
CA ALA A 121 -15.57 3.13 4.73
C ALA A 121 -16.80 2.23 4.49
N LEU A 122 -17.99 2.83 4.39
CA LEU A 122 -19.25 2.09 4.22
C LEU A 122 -19.40 1.48 2.82
N THR A 123 -18.79 2.11 1.80
CA THR A 123 -18.84 1.68 0.40
C THR A 123 -17.47 1.83 -0.26
N LYS A 124 -17.30 1.21 -1.43
CA LYS A 124 -16.08 1.35 -2.24
C LYS A 124 -15.89 2.77 -2.74
N GLU A 125 -16.99 3.44 -3.07
CA GLU A 125 -17.04 4.84 -3.48
C GLU A 125 -16.60 5.74 -2.34
N ALA A 126 -17.10 5.50 -1.12
CA ALA A 126 -16.66 6.24 0.07
C ALA A 126 -15.17 6.02 0.37
N ALA A 127 -14.67 4.78 0.22
CA ALA A 127 -13.24 4.49 0.35
C ALA A 127 -12.39 5.25 -0.69
N PHE A 128 -12.89 5.40 -1.91
CA PHE A 128 -12.24 6.19 -2.95
C PHE A 128 -12.23 7.68 -2.64
N GLU A 129 -13.32 8.24 -2.13
CA GLU A 129 -13.36 9.66 -1.73
C GLU A 129 -12.44 9.93 -0.51
N GLU A 130 -12.35 9.00 0.45
CA GLU A 130 -11.36 9.07 1.55
C GLU A 130 -9.91 9.09 1.03
N TRP A 131 -9.60 8.23 0.05
CA TRP A 131 -8.28 8.25 -0.60
C TRP A 131 -8.03 9.58 -1.32
N LYS A 132 -9.00 10.00 -2.15
CA LYS A 132 -8.93 11.15 -3.05
C LYS A 132 -8.78 12.47 -2.30
N LYS A 133 -9.39 12.60 -1.11
CA LYS A 133 -9.24 13.75 -0.20
C LYS A 133 -7.78 14.14 0.01
N TRP A 134 -6.89 13.16 0.08
CA TRP A 134 -5.47 13.36 0.37
C TRP A 134 -4.57 13.24 -0.86
N GLY A 135 -5.14 12.93 -2.04
CA GLY A 135 -4.43 12.91 -3.32
C GLY A 135 -3.09 12.18 -3.26
N ALA A 136 -3.05 11.00 -2.64
CA ALA A 136 -1.81 10.28 -2.38
C ALA A 136 -1.49 9.32 -3.53
N TRP A 137 -0.39 9.59 -4.23
CA TRP A 137 0.10 8.81 -5.37
C TRP A 137 1.47 8.20 -5.10
N MET A 138 1.81 7.14 -5.84
CA MET A 138 3.12 6.51 -5.81
C MET A 138 3.70 6.49 -7.22
N TYR A 139 4.91 7.04 -7.39
CA TYR A 139 5.69 6.86 -8.60
C TYR A 139 6.16 5.40 -8.70
N TYR A 140 5.60 4.72 -9.68
CA TYR A 140 5.55 3.26 -9.82
C TYR A 140 6.01 2.82 -11.23
N PRO A 141 7.26 3.17 -11.62
CA PRO A 141 7.78 2.85 -12.94
C PRO A 141 7.88 1.34 -13.16
N ASP A 142 7.79 0.93 -14.42
CA ASP A 142 7.89 -0.47 -14.86
C ASP A 142 6.89 -1.39 -14.13
N ASN A 143 5.69 -0.88 -13.83
CA ASN A 143 4.68 -1.56 -13.01
C ASN A 143 5.23 -1.96 -11.62
N GLY A 144 6.07 -1.11 -11.04
CA GLY A 144 6.64 -1.27 -9.70
C GLY A 144 7.67 -2.37 -9.58
N LYS A 145 8.34 -2.70 -10.69
CA LYS A 145 9.50 -3.58 -10.70
C LYS A 145 10.80 -2.83 -10.44
N THR A 146 10.80 -1.52 -10.62
CA THR A 146 11.98 -0.66 -10.42
C THR A 146 11.96 0.00 -9.05
N VAL A 147 12.98 -0.30 -8.24
CA VAL A 147 13.23 0.42 -6.99
C VAL A 147 13.69 1.82 -7.33
N THR A 148 13.04 2.84 -6.77
CA THR A 148 13.33 4.27 -6.99
C THR A 148 13.98 4.94 -5.79
N VAL A 149 13.81 4.36 -4.58
CA VAL A 149 14.47 4.80 -3.35
C VAL A 149 15.02 3.61 -2.56
N ARG A 150 16.19 3.78 -1.94
CA ARG A 150 16.81 2.79 -1.04
C ARG A 150 17.55 3.48 0.10
N HIS A 151 17.76 2.79 1.21
CA HIS A 151 18.63 3.30 2.27
C HIS A 151 20.11 3.37 1.82
N LEU A 152 20.83 4.39 2.30
CA LEU A 152 22.26 4.63 2.08
C LEU A 152 23.08 3.46 2.60
N HIS A 153 22.86 3.12 3.87
CA HIS A 153 23.30 1.90 4.50
C HIS A 153 22.03 1.06 4.63
N GLY A 154 21.69 0.30 3.59
CA GLY A 154 20.62 -0.71 3.69
C GLY A 154 20.78 -1.41 5.02
N ARG A 155 19.74 -1.41 5.89
CA ARG A 155 19.83 -2.03 7.23
C ARG A 155 20.66 -3.28 7.07
N ILE A 156 21.91 -3.24 7.54
CA ILE A 156 22.81 -4.38 7.53
C ILE A 156 22.28 -5.24 8.68
N ASN A 157 21.07 -5.75 8.51
CA ASN A 157 20.50 -6.76 9.35
C ASN A 157 21.33 -7.99 9.03
N LEU A 158 22.46 -8.09 9.73
CA LEU A 158 23.28 -9.26 10.00
C LEU A 158 23.37 -10.26 8.85
N LEU A 159 24.53 -10.29 8.18
CA LEU A 159 25.16 -11.42 7.48
C LEU A 159 24.19 -12.45 6.84
N GLY A 160 24.24 -12.54 5.50
CA GLY A 160 23.30 -13.24 4.62
C GLY A 160 22.70 -14.59 5.08
N GLU A 161 23.39 -15.38 5.90
CA GLU A 161 22.88 -16.62 6.48
C GLU A 161 21.66 -16.42 7.41
N ARG A 162 21.68 -15.41 8.30
CA ARG A 162 20.54 -15.15 9.21
C ARG A 162 19.32 -14.58 8.49
N GLN A 163 19.54 -13.84 7.40
CA GLN A 163 18.46 -13.37 6.53
C GLN A 163 17.82 -14.53 5.78
N GLU A 164 18.62 -15.44 5.22
CA GLU A 164 18.09 -16.64 4.58
C GLU A 164 17.30 -17.52 5.55
N GLU A 165 17.79 -17.71 6.78
CA GLU A 165 17.06 -18.43 7.82
C GLU A 165 15.74 -17.74 8.19
N THR A 166 15.75 -16.41 8.29
CA THR A 166 14.53 -15.64 8.61
C THR A 166 13.52 -15.71 7.46
N ILE A 167 13.99 -15.59 6.21
CA ILE A 167 13.17 -15.74 5.01
C ILE A 167 12.60 -17.17 4.94
N LYS A 168 13.43 -18.20 5.17
CA LYS A 168 12.98 -19.60 5.22
C LYS A 168 11.94 -19.82 6.32
N LYS A 169 12.13 -19.24 7.51
CA LYS A 169 11.15 -19.29 8.62
C LYS A 169 9.84 -18.60 8.26
N MET A 170 9.89 -17.42 7.63
CA MET A 170 8.70 -16.71 7.18
C MET A 170 7.94 -17.45 6.07
N ILE A 171 8.67 -18.03 5.10
CA ILE A 171 8.06 -18.85 4.04
C ILE A 171 7.38 -20.08 4.67
N LYS A 172 8.05 -20.79 5.58
CA LYS A 172 7.49 -21.93 6.29
C LYS A 172 6.22 -21.57 7.07
N ALA A 173 6.27 -20.50 7.85
CA ALA A 173 5.11 -20.03 8.62
C ALA A 173 3.92 -19.63 7.73
N ASN A 174 4.16 -19.05 6.56
CA ASN A 174 3.11 -18.70 5.60
C ASN A 174 2.50 -19.94 4.92
N ILE A 175 3.31 -20.96 4.64
CA ILE A 175 2.82 -22.24 4.11
C ILE A 175 1.94 -22.93 5.17
N GLU A 176 2.40 -22.98 6.42
CA GLU A 176 1.66 -23.58 7.53
C GLU A 176 0.34 -22.85 7.78
N LYS A 177 0.33 -21.51 7.78
CA LYS A 177 -0.91 -20.72 7.89
C LYS A 177 -1.88 -20.96 6.74
N ARG A 178 -1.39 -21.10 5.51
CA ARG A 178 -2.23 -21.43 4.34
C ARG A 178 -2.78 -22.85 4.42
N ALA A 179 -1.99 -23.81 4.91
CA ALA A 179 -2.44 -25.18 5.10
C ALA A 179 -3.53 -25.25 6.19
N ALA A 180 -3.32 -24.54 7.31
CA ALA A 180 -4.29 -24.46 8.40
C ALA A 180 -5.60 -23.78 7.96
N SER A 181 -5.53 -22.70 7.18
CA SER A 181 -6.75 -22.06 6.66
C SER A 181 -7.53 -22.96 5.70
N VAL A 182 -6.83 -23.79 4.90
CA VAL A 182 -7.46 -24.74 3.97
C VAL A 182 -8.05 -25.95 4.71
N SER A 183 -7.41 -26.42 5.79
CA SER A 183 -7.96 -27.50 6.62
C SER A 183 -9.19 -27.04 7.40
N GLU A 184 -9.18 -25.83 7.97
CA GLU A 184 -10.34 -25.24 8.65
C GLU A 184 -11.51 -25.00 7.68
N GLU A 185 -11.23 -24.63 6.44
CA GLU A 185 -12.25 -24.50 5.40
C GLU A 185 -12.82 -25.88 5.04
N ASN A 186 -11.98 -26.90 4.79
CA ASN A 186 -12.45 -28.26 4.47
C ASN A 186 -13.23 -28.94 5.62
N GLU A 187 -12.85 -28.72 6.88
CA GLU A 187 -13.61 -29.24 8.03
C GLU A 187 -15.00 -28.56 8.13
N ARG A 188 -15.08 -27.28 7.79
CA ARG A 188 -16.36 -26.54 7.78
C ARG A 188 -17.30 -27.05 6.67
N TRP A 189 -16.79 -27.36 5.48
CA TRP A 189 -17.58 -27.97 4.40
C TRP A 189 -18.00 -29.42 4.73
N ASN A 190 -17.16 -30.19 5.42
CA ASN A 190 -17.51 -31.56 5.86
C ASN A 190 -18.53 -31.61 7.00
N MET A 191 -18.74 -30.54 7.77
CA MET A 191 -19.80 -30.46 8.79
C MET A 191 -21.16 -30.10 8.19
N ASP A 192 -21.20 -29.32 7.11
CA ASP A 192 -22.45 -28.89 6.48
C ASP A 192 -23.08 -29.99 5.59
N ASP A 193 -22.29 -30.97 5.13
CA ASP A 193 -22.76 -32.13 4.32
C ASP A 193 -23.33 -33.29 5.16
N VAL A 194 -23.26 -33.24 6.51
CA VAL A 194 -23.75 -34.31 7.41
C VAL A 194 -25.20 -34.07 7.89
N THR A 195 -25.83 -32.95 7.51
CA THR A 195 -27.17 -32.58 8.01
C THR A 195 -28.33 -32.67 7.01
N ILE A 196 -28.18 -33.38 5.89
CA ILE A 196 -29.29 -33.63 4.96
C ILE A 196 -29.38 -35.12 4.61
N ASP A 197 -29.74 -35.98 5.58
CA ASP A 197 -30.30 -37.30 5.24
C ASP A 197 -31.06 -38.01 6.38
N GLU A 198 -31.90 -37.29 7.15
CA GLU A 198 -32.87 -37.94 8.07
C GLU A 198 -34.19 -37.16 8.16
N LEU A 199 -34.95 -37.03 7.07
CA LEU A 199 -36.40 -36.73 7.15
C LEU A 199 -37.17 -37.28 5.94
N SER A 200 -37.32 -38.60 5.88
CA SER A 200 -38.50 -39.30 5.34
C SER A 200 -38.51 -40.65 6.05
N VAL A 201 -39.56 -41.06 6.76
CA VAL A 201 -40.86 -41.51 6.24
C VAL A 201 -41.79 -41.65 7.45
N ASP A 202 -43.04 -41.18 7.34
CA ASP A 202 -44.20 -41.85 7.95
C ASP A 202 -45.47 -41.45 7.17
N LEU A 203 -46.06 -42.44 6.49
CA LEU A 203 -47.43 -42.49 6.00
C LEU A 203 -48.03 -43.84 6.43
#